data_AF-U6JR93-F1
#
_entry.id   AF-U6JR93-F1
#
_cell.length_a   1.000
_cell.length_b   1.000
_cell.length_c   1.000
_cell.angle_alpha   90.00
_cell.angle_beta   90.00
_cell.angle_gamma   90.00
#
_symmetry.space_group_name_H-M   'P 1'
#
loop_
_entity.id
_entity.type
_entity.pdbx_description
1 polymer ?
#
loop_
_entity_poly.entity_id
_entity_poly.type
_entity_poly.pdbx_seq_one_letter_code
_entity_poly.pdbx_strand_id
1 'polypeptide(L)'
;MRIGRLQEEKLKIEKQQITQLNTKNKAFSDALQQAQHRAAVADQQRDEIASCFEALRTEREKLFKTNDEMARELQLLTEANKAFEGVIEEHQTKVFSLEASLRRQTEARIEADKKLQKMKEKYEKQEKKRLLAASEDPSLSINNLLQEENDTMRRRLLCGVCNERFKDHILVKCGHMFCQECIEKNVKARNRKCPHCSPSLSPSA
;
A
#
# COMPACT_ATOMS: atom_id res chain seq x y z
N MET A 1 21.34 -87.36 108.35
CA MET A 1 21.49 -87.65 106.90
C MET A 1 20.28 -87.31 106.01
N ARG A 2 19.05 -87.09 106.54
CA ARG A 2 17.86 -86.78 105.72
C ARG A 2 17.65 -85.28 105.45
N ILE A 3 17.91 -84.43 106.45
CA ILE A 3 17.73 -82.97 106.36
C ILE A 3 18.70 -82.32 105.37
N GLY A 4 19.98 -82.72 105.37
CA GLY A 4 20.98 -82.21 104.42
C GLY A 4 20.65 -82.52 102.95
N ARG A 5 20.14 -83.74 102.66
CA ARG A 5 19.67 -84.10 101.32
C ARG A 5 18.50 -83.25 100.84
N LEU A 6 17.53 -82.97 101.72
CA LEU A 6 16.39 -82.11 101.40
C LEU A 6 16.83 -80.64 101.15
N GLN A 7 17.84 -80.15 101.87
CA GLN A 7 18.42 -78.82 101.65
C GLN A 7 19.18 -78.73 100.33
N GLU A 8 19.93 -79.76 99.94
CA GLU A 8 20.61 -79.83 98.64
C GLU A 8 19.61 -79.90 97.47
N GLU A 9 18.54 -80.69 97.60
CA GLU A 9 17.45 -80.74 96.61
C GLU A 9 16.75 -79.39 96.48
N LYS A 10 16.45 -78.71 97.59
CA LYS A 10 15.88 -77.36 97.59
C LYS A 10 16.79 -76.36 96.87
N LEU A 11 18.09 -76.35 97.19
CA LEU A 11 19.07 -75.47 96.56
C LEU A 11 19.20 -75.76 95.05
N LYS A 12 19.09 -77.03 94.64
CA LYS A 12 19.12 -77.42 93.22
C LYS A 12 17.90 -76.90 92.47
N ILE A 13 16.71 -77.01 93.08
CA ILE A 13 15.45 -76.49 92.53
C ILE A 13 15.51 -74.95 92.42
N GLU A 14 16.00 -74.26 93.45
CA GLU A 14 16.16 -72.80 93.44
C GLU A 14 17.13 -72.35 92.34
N LYS A 15 18.27 -73.02 92.18
CA LYS A 15 19.23 -72.74 91.09
C LYS A 15 18.61 -72.97 89.71
N GLN A 16 17.81 -74.02 89.53
CA GLN A 16 17.08 -74.26 88.29
C GLN A 16 16.03 -73.17 88.02
N GLN A 17 15.29 -72.73 89.03
CA GLN A 17 14.31 -71.65 88.91
C GLN A 17 14.98 -70.32 88.57
N ILE A 18 16.10 -69.96 89.20
CA ILE A 18 16.88 -68.76 88.88
C ILE A 18 17.38 -68.82 87.43
N THR A 19 17.88 -69.98 87.00
CA THR A 19 18.34 -70.17 85.62
C THR A 19 17.20 -70.02 84.62
N GLN A 20 16.03 -70.60 84.89
CA GLN A 20 14.82 -70.45 84.07
C GLN A 20 14.29 -69.01 84.06
N LEU A 21 14.35 -68.29 85.18
CA LEU A 21 13.98 -66.87 85.24
C LEU A 21 14.94 -66.02 84.43
N ASN A 22 16.25 -66.29 84.50
CA ASN A 22 17.26 -65.57 83.73
C ASN A 22 17.10 -65.81 82.22
N THR A 23 16.81 -67.04 81.79
CA THR A 23 16.56 -67.32 80.36
C THR A 23 15.29 -66.65 79.87
N LYS A 24 14.21 -66.67 80.67
CA LYS A 24 12.97 -65.94 80.36
C LYS A 24 13.20 -64.43 80.28
N ASN A 25 13.88 -63.84 81.27
CA ASN A 25 14.19 -62.41 81.28
C ASN A 25 15.04 -61.99 80.07
N LYS A 26 16.02 -62.81 79.69
CA LYS A 26 16.80 -62.57 78.46
C LYS A 26 15.90 -62.58 77.22
N ALA A 27 15.06 -63.60 77.08
CA ALA A 27 14.13 -63.68 75.95
C ALA A 27 13.15 -62.49 75.90
N PHE A 28 12.64 -62.04 77.05
CA PHE A 28 11.80 -60.84 77.14
C PHE A 28 12.56 -59.57 76.75
N SER A 29 13.80 -59.41 77.21
CA SER A 29 14.66 -58.28 76.86
C SER A 29 14.94 -58.23 75.35
N ASP A 30 15.29 -59.37 74.76
CA ASP A 30 15.56 -59.50 73.32
C ASP A 30 14.29 -59.19 72.49
N ALA A 31 13.13 -59.70 72.92
CA ALA A 31 11.85 -59.40 72.29
C ALA A 31 11.46 -57.92 72.40
N LEU A 32 11.72 -57.28 73.55
CA LEU A 32 11.47 -55.85 73.75
C LEU A 32 12.37 -55.00 72.84
N GLN A 33 13.66 -55.30 72.76
CA GLN A 33 14.58 -54.62 71.86
C GLN A 33 14.15 -54.78 70.39
N GLN A 34 13.74 -55.98 70.00
CA GLN A 34 13.24 -56.22 68.64
C GLN A 34 11.94 -55.44 68.37
N ALA A 35 11.02 -55.38 69.33
CA ALA A 35 9.79 -54.60 69.19
C ALA A 35 10.08 -53.09 69.08
N GLN A 36 11.00 -52.57 69.89
CA GLN A 36 11.44 -51.16 69.83
C GLN A 36 12.09 -50.84 68.49
N HIS A 37 12.97 -51.71 67.98
CA HIS A 37 13.59 -51.51 66.67
C HIS A 37 12.55 -51.51 65.54
N ARG A 38 11.60 -52.45 65.57
CA ARG A 38 10.50 -52.49 64.58
C ARG A 38 9.62 -51.24 64.65
N ALA A 39 9.32 -50.74 65.84
CA ALA A 39 8.57 -49.50 66.02
C ALA A 39 9.33 -48.31 65.42
N ALA A 40 10.63 -48.18 65.69
CA ALA A 40 11.45 -47.11 65.13
C ALA A 40 11.50 -47.14 63.59
N VAL A 41 11.65 -48.33 62.99
CA VAL A 41 11.62 -48.49 61.52
C VAL A 41 10.24 -48.13 60.96
N ALA A 42 9.16 -48.55 61.61
CA ALA A 42 7.80 -48.21 61.18
C ALA A 42 7.53 -46.70 61.26
N ASP A 43 8.02 -46.03 62.31
CA ASP A 43 7.92 -44.59 62.47
C ASP A 43 8.68 -43.86 61.35
N GLN A 44 9.93 -44.26 61.07
CA GLN A 44 10.71 -43.73 59.96
C GLN A 44 10.01 -43.91 58.61
N GLN A 45 9.45 -45.10 58.34
CA GLN A 45 8.70 -45.35 57.11
C GLN A 45 7.47 -44.46 56.98
N ARG A 46 6.75 -44.18 58.08
CA ARG A 46 5.61 -43.26 58.07
C ARG A 46 6.04 -41.85 57.73
N ASP A 47 7.15 -41.38 58.28
CA ASP A 47 7.68 -40.03 57.99
C ASP A 47 8.15 -39.90 56.54
N GLU A 48 8.82 -40.91 56.00
CA GLU A 48 9.22 -40.97 54.58
C GLU A 48 8.00 -40.95 53.64
N ILE A 49 6.98 -41.75 53.96
CA ILE A 49 5.72 -41.78 53.21
C ILE A 49 5.01 -40.41 53.27
N ALA A 50 4.95 -39.78 54.45
CA ALA A 50 4.34 -38.46 54.62
C ALA A 50 5.07 -37.39 53.78
N SER A 51 6.40 -37.41 53.79
CA SER A 51 7.23 -36.51 52.98
C SER A 51 7.01 -36.72 51.47
N CYS A 52 6.93 -37.98 51.03
CA CYS A 52 6.64 -38.33 49.64
C CYS A 52 5.24 -37.85 49.20
N PHE A 53 4.23 -38.03 50.06
CA PHE A 53 2.88 -37.52 49.78
C PHE A 53 2.83 -36.01 49.63
N GLU A 54 3.54 -35.27 50.49
CA GLU A 54 3.58 -33.81 50.40
C GLU A 54 4.31 -33.35 49.13
N ALA A 55 5.43 -33.99 48.77
CA ALA A 55 6.12 -33.74 47.52
C ALA A 55 5.20 -33.97 46.30
N LEU A 56 4.52 -35.12 46.25
CA LEU A 56 3.56 -35.44 45.19
C LEU A 56 2.40 -34.45 45.12
N ARG A 57 1.90 -33.99 46.28
CA ARG A 57 0.85 -32.98 46.36
C ARG A 57 1.29 -31.66 45.74
N THR A 58 2.50 -31.20 46.07
CA THR A 58 3.03 -29.94 45.51
C THR A 58 3.25 -30.03 44.01
N GLU A 59 3.78 -31.14 43.50
CA GLU A 59 3.95 -31.35 42.06
C GLU A 59 2.61 -31.43 41.32
N ARG A 60 1.62 -32.12 41.90
CA ARG A 60 0.26 -32.14 41.35
C ARG A 60 -0.34 -30.74 41.24
N GLU A 61 -0.15 -29.89 42.25
CA GLU A 61 -0.65 -28.52 42.22
C GLU A 61 0.05 -27.68 41.14
N LYS A 62 1.37 -27.83 40.96
CA LYS A 62 2.11 -27.19 39.87
C LYS A 62 1.58 -27.64 38.51
N LEU A 63 1.41 -28.94 38.30
CA LEU A 63 0.86 -29.50 37.06
C LEU A 63 -0.56 -29.01 36.77
N PHE A 64 -1.38 -28.86 37.81
CA PHE A 64 -2.72 -28.30 37.64
C PHE A 64 -2.67 -26.84 37.17
N LYS A 65 -1.80 -26.02 37.78
CA LYS A 65 -1.63 -24.60 37.39
C LYS A 65 -1.13 -24.48 35.94
N THR A 66 -0.11 -25.25 35.55
CA THR A 66 0.41 -25.21 34.18
C THR A 66 -0.60 -25.70 33.16
N ASN A 67 -1.38 -26.73 33.48
CA ASN A 67 -2.44 -27.22 32.59
C ASN A 67 -3.56 -26.19 32.41
N ASP A 68 -3.95 -25.50 33.48
CA ASP A 68 -4.94 -24.43 33.43
C ASP A 68 -4.46 -23.20 32.64
N GLU A 69 -3.18 -22.82 32.78
CA GLU A 69 -2.54 -21.79 31.96
C GLU A 69 -2.52 -22.19 30.48
N MET A 70 -2.11 -23.42 30.17
CA MET A 70 -2.06 -23.93 28.80
C MET A 70 -3.44 -24.04 28.16
N ALA A 71 -4.48 -24.41 28.93
CA ALA A 71 -5.86 -24.43 28.45
C ALA A 71 -6.35 -23.02 28.09
N ARG A 72 -6.01 -22.00 28.91
CA ARG A 72 -6.33 -20.60 28.63
C ARG A 72 -5.62 -20.09 27.38
N GLU A 73 -4.34 -20.41 27.22
CA GLU A 73 -3.57 -20.02 26.02
C GLU A 73 -4.11 -20.68 24.75
N LEU A 74 -4.48 -21.96 24.82
CA LEU A 74 -5.11 -22.67 23.71
C LEU A 74 -6.44 -22.04 23.29
N GLN A 75 -7.25 -21.61 24.27
CA GLN A 75 -8.51 -20.92 23.99
C GLN A 75 -8.27 -19.58 23.26
N LEU A 76 -7.33 -18.77 23.74
CA LEU A 76 -6.98 -17.50 23.08
C LEU A 76 -6.49 -17.73 21.65
N LEU A 77 -5.66 -18.75 21.42
CA LEU A 77 -5.17 -19.09 20.08
C LEU A 77 -6.32 -19.53 19.16
N THR A 78 -7.29 -20.27 19.71
CA THR A 78 -8.47 -20.72 18.97
C THR A 78 -9.35 -19.54 18.55
N GLU A 79 -9.58 -18.59 19.46
CA GLU A 79 -10.34 -17.37 19.18
C GLU A 79 -9.64 -16.49 18.13
N ALA A 80 -8.32 -16.35 18.23
CA ALA A 80 -7.52 -15.61 17.24
C ALA A 80 -7.58 -16.25 15.85
N ASN A 81 -7.44 -17.58 15.77
CA ASN A 81 -7.55 -18.31 14.50
C ASN A 81 -8.93 -18.13 13.85
N LYS A 82 -10.00 -18.21 14.64
CA LYS A 82 -11.37 -17.98 14.15
C LYS A 82 -11.56 -16.55 13.62
N ALA A 83 -10.97 -15.56 14.28
CA ALA A 83 -10.98 -14.19 13.79
C ALA A 83 -10.23 -14.05 12.45
N PHE A 84 -9.06 -14.68 12.31
CA PHE A 84 -8.32 -14.68 11.05
C PHE A 84 -9.05 -15.37 9.91
N GLU A 85 -9.72 -16.51 10.18
CA GLU A 85 -10.57 -17.19 9.19
C GLU A 85 -11.66 -16.26 8.65
N GLY A 86 -12.36 -15.53 9.53
CA GLY A 86 -13.37 -14.56 9.10
C GLY A 86 -12.82 -13.42 8.22
N VAL A 87 -11.63 -12.90 8.56
CA VAL A 87 -10.96 -11.88 7.73
C VAL A 87 -10.54 -12.43 6.37
N ILE A 88 -10.07 -13.67 6.32
CA ILE A 88 -9.72 -14.35 5.06
C ILE A 88 -10.96 -14.49 4.17
N GLU A 89 -12.10 -14.93 4.72
CA GLU A 89 -13.35 -15.03 3.98
C GLU A 89 -13.82 -13.67 3.44
N GLU A 90 -13.77 -12.61 4.26
CA GLU A 90 -14.10 -11.25 3.80
C GLU A 90 -13.20 -10.82 2.65
N HIS A 91 -11.89 -11.01 2.77
CA HIS A 91 -10.95 -10.65 1.71
C HIS A 91 -11.15 -11.48 0.44
N GLN A 92 -11.44 -12.78 0.55
CA GLN A 92 -11.75 -13.64 -0.59
C GLN A 92 -12.98 -13.15 -1.36
N THR A 93 -14.07 -12.82 -0.66
CA THR A 93 -15.27 -12.28 -1.30
C THR A 93 -15.00 -10.93 -1.98
N LYS A 94 -14.19 -10.07 -1.35
CA LYS A 94 -13.80 -8.77 -1.91
C LYS A 94 -12.94 -8.92 -3.16
N VAL A 95 -11.93 -9.79 -3.14
CA VAL A 95 -11.10 -10.11 -4.31
C VAL A 95 -11.98 -10.60 -5.46
N PHE A 96 -12.88 -11.55 -5.21
CA PHE A 96 -13.80 -12.05 -6.23
C PHE A 96 -14.66 -10.93 -6.84
N SER A 97 -15.20 -10.02 -6.01
CA SER A 97 -16.00 -8.89 -6.49
C SER A 97 -15.20 -7.87 -7.31
N LEU A 98 -13.95 -7.61 -6.92
CA LEU A 98 -13.05 -6.69 -7.61
C LEU A 98 -12.60 -7.28 -8.95
N GLU A 99 -12.27 -8.57 -9.00
CA GLU A 99 -11.95 -9.27 -10.23
C GLU A 99 -13.13 -9.25 -11.22
N ALA A 100 -14.36 -9.49 -10.75
CA ALA A 100 -15.56 -9.41 -11.58
C ALA A 100 -15.77 -7.98 -12.12
N SER A 101 -15.55 -6.96 -11.29
CA SER A 101 -15.66 -5.55 -11.69
C SER A 101 -14.59 -5.15 -12.71
N LEU A 102 -13.35 -5.60 -12.50
CA LEU A 102 -12.23 -5.35 -13.39
C LEU A 102 -12.44 -6.00 -14.77
N ARG A 103 -12.97 -7.23 -14.80
CA ARG A 103 -13.36 -7.90 -16.05
C ARG A 103 -14.38 -7.08 -16.83
N ARG A 104 -15.47 -6.65 -16.19
CA ARG A 104 -16.50 -5.81 -16.82
C ARG A 104 -15.95 -4.48 -17.35
N GLN A 105 -15.11 -3.80 -16.57
CA GLN A 105 -14.49 -2.55 -17.01
C GLN A 105 -13.55 -2.76 -18.20
N THR A 106 -12.80 -3.86 -18.21
CA THR A 106 -11.89 -4.20 -19.31
C THR A 106 -12.67 -4.44 -20.61
N GLU A 107 -13.76 -5.21 -20.54
CA GLU A 107 -14.65 -5.44 -21.68
C GLU A 107 -15.30 -4.13 -22.19
N ALA A 108 -15.78 -3.30 -21.27
CA ALA A 108 -16.36 -1.99 -21.60
C ALA A 108 -15.33 -1.06 -22.26
N ARG A 109 -14.07 -1.07 -21.79
CA ARG A 109 -12.98 -0.28 -22.38
C ARG A 109 -12.66 -0.76 -23.79
N ILE A 110 -12.54 -2.06 -24.01
CA ILE A 110 -12.31 -2.64 -25.34
C ILE A 110 -13.40 -2.21 -26.33
N GLU A 111 -14.67 -2.23 -25.92
CA GLU A 111 -15.78 -1.80 -26.77
C GLU A 111 -15.77 -0.29 -27.02
N ALA A 112 -15.46 0.53 -26.01
CA ALA A 112 -15.31 1.98 -26.16
C ALA A 112 -14.17 2.33 -27.13
N ASP A 113 -13.03 1.66 -27.03
CA ASP A 113 -11.87 1.86 -27.91
C ASP A 113 -12.21 1.50 -29.36
N LYS A 114 -12.93 0.39 -29.59
CA LYS A 114 -13.43 0.02 -30.94
C LYS A 114 -14.35 1.09 -31.52
N LYS A 115 -15.27 1.64 -30.72
CA LYS A 115 -16.17 2.73 -31.16
C LYS A 115 -15.40 4.00 -31.48
N LEU A 116 -14.44 4.36 -30.63
CA LEU A 116 -13.59 5.53 -30.82
C LEU A 116 -12.78 5.41 -32.12
N GLN A 117 -12.19 4.23 -32.39
CA GLN A 117 -11.45 3.97 -33.61
C GLN A 117 -12.32 4.15 -34.86
N LYS A 118 -13.53 3.57 -34.86
CA LYS A 118 -14.49 3.75 -35.98
C LYS A 118 -14.91 5.21 -36.17
N MET A 119 -15.07 5.97 -35.08
CA MET A 119 -15.41 7.40 -35.15
C MET A 119 -14.24 8.22 -35.71
N LYS A 120 -13.00 7.93 -35.30
CA LYS A 120 -11.80 8.57 -35.85
C LYS A 120 -11.67 8.34 -37.35
N GLU A 121 -11.81 7.09 -37.80
CA GLU A 121 -11.75 6.75 -39.24
C GLU A 121 -12.84 7.45 -40.06
N LYS A 122 -14.06 7.58 -39.51
CA LYS A 122 -15.15 8.32 -40.15
C LYS A 122 -14.84 9.81 -40.23
N TYR A 123 -14.33 10.39 -39.15
CA TYR A 123 -13.96 11.80 -39.09
C TYR A 123 -12.83 12.12 -40.07
N GLU A 124 -11.75 11.33 -40.10
CA GLU A 124 -10.64 11.49 -41.05
C GLU A 124 -11.12 11.39 -42.51
N LYS A 125 -12.00 10.42 -42.82
CA LYS A 125 -12.60 10.31 -44.16
C LYS A 125 -13.45 11.53 -44.51
N GLN A 126 -14.24 12.05 -43.57
CA GLN A 126 -15.09 13.22 -43.79
C GLN A 126 -14.25 14.49 -43.96
N GLU A 127 -13.20 14.65 -43.16
CA GLU A 127 -12.26 15.76 -43.24
C GLU A 127 -11.50 15.75 -44.56
N LYS A 128 -10.97 14.60 -44.98
CA LYS A 128 -10.33 14.45 -46.30
C LYS A 128 -11.28 14.80 -47.44
N LYS A 129 -12.55 14.38 -47.37
CA LYS A 129 -13.57 14.76 -48.36
C LYS A 129 -13.86 16.26 -48.36
N ARG A 130 -13.94 16.91 -47.19
CA ARG A 130 -14.11 18.37 -47.09
C ARG A 130 -12.93 19.13 -47.67
N LEU A 131 -11.70 18.69 -47.38
CA LEU A 131 -10.48 19.28 -47.92
C LEU A 131 -10.41 19.14 -49.45
N LEU A 132 -10.72 17.94 -49.99
CA LEU A 132 -10.80 17.71 -51.43
C LEU A 132 -11.84 18.61 -52.10
N ALA A 133 -13.07 18.66 -51.55
CA ALA A 133 -14.13 19.53 -52.07
C ALA A 133 -13.75 21.02 -52.02
N ALA A 134 -13.02 21.46 -50.98
CA ALA A 134 -12.52 22.83 -50.90
C ALA A 134 -11.40 23.13 -51.91
N SER A 135 -10.59 22.12 -52.27
CA SER A 135 -9.52 22.26 -53.28
C SER A 135 -10.03 22.21 -54.72
N GLU A 136 -11.14 21.51 -54.96
CA GLU A 136 -11.77 21.38 -56.28
C GLU A 136 -12.72 22.54 -56.62
N ASP A 137 -13.00 23.44 -55.67
CA ASP A 137 -13.80 24.64 -55.91
C ASP A 137 -13.00 25.67 -56.74
N PRO A 138 -13.29 25.82 -58.05
CA PRO A 138 -12.55 26.75 -58.89
C PRO A 138 -12.76 28.20 -58.46
N SER A 139 -13.83 28.49 -57.71
CA SER A 139 -14.11 29.83 -57.21
C SER A 139 -13.06 30.29 -56.20
N LEU A 140 -12.46 29.39 -55.42
CA LEU A 140 -11.42 29.77 -54.46
C LEU A 140 -10.14 30.21 -55.17
N SER A 141 -9.73 29.45 -56.19
CA SER A 141 -8.55 29.76 -57.02
C SER A 141 -8.76 31.06 -57.81
N ILE A 142 -9.94 31.24 -58.40
CA ILE A 142 -10.31 32.47 -59.12
C ILE A 142 -10.37 33.66 -58.17
N ASN A 143 -10.94 33.53 -56.97
CA ASN A 143 -11.00 34.61 -55.99
C ASN A 143 -9.60 35.03 -55.51
N ASN A 144 -8.69 34.07 -55.27
CA ASN A 144 -7.32 34.39 -54.89
C ASN A 144 -6.59 35.16 -56.01
N LEU A 145 -6.73 34.72 -57.27
CA LEU A 145 -6.15 35.41 -58.42
C LEU A 145 -6.73 36.83 -58.56
N LEU A 146 -8.05 36.98 -58.43
CA LEU A 146 -8.72 38.28 -58.47
C LEU A 146 -8.27 39.19 -57.33
N GLN A 147 -8.04 38.64 -56.14
CA GLN A 147 -7.56 39.39 -54.98
C GLN A 147 -6.12 39.87 -55.17
N GLU A 148 -5.22 39.02 -55.69
CA GLU A 148 -3.84 39.40 -56.02
C GLU A 148 -3.79 40.50 -57.11
N GLU A 149 -4.66 40.38 -58.12
CA GLU A 149 -4.80 41.40 -59.16
C GLU A 149 -5.34 42.72 -58.58
N ASN A 150 -6.36 42.65 -57.71
CA ASN A 150 -6.92 43.82 -57.03
C ASN A 150 -5.87 44.53 -56.16
N ASP A 151 -5.09 43.77 -55.39
CA ASP A 151 -4.02 44.31 -54.55
C ASP A 151 -2.90 44.92 -55.38
N THR A 152 -2.60 44.35 -56.55
CA THR A 152 -1.63 44.91 -57.49
C THR A 152 -2.11 46.23 -58.07
N MET A 153 -3.38 46.30 -58.50
CA MET A 153 -3.98 47.53 -59.02
C MET A 153 -4.08 48.60 -57.93
N ARG A 154 -4.51 48.21 -56.71
CA ARG A 154 -4.57 49.10 -55.55
C ARG A 154 -3.20 49.71 -55.25
N ARG A 155 -2.13 48.91 -55.19
CA ARG A 155 -0.76 49.40 -55.00
C ARG A 155 -0.33 50.43 -56.04
N ARG A 156 -0.75 50.29 -57.31
CA ARG A 156 -0.43 51.27 -58.37
C ARG A 156 -1.13 52.61 -58.16
N LEU A 157 -2.31 52.61 -57.54
CA LEU A 157 -3.09 53.80 -57.25
C LEU A 157 -2.66 54.50 -55.95
N LEU A 158 -1.93 53.80 -55.07
CA LEU A 158 -1.39 54.38 -53.83
C LEU A 158 -0.15 55.25 -54.09
N CYS A 159 -0.05 56.36 -53.37
CA CYS A 159 1.05 57.30 -53.43
C CYS A 159 2.37 56.59 -53.08
N GLY A 160 3.35 56.61 -54.00
CA GLY A 160 4.63 55.94 -53.81
C GLY A 160 5.54 56.52 -52.72
N VAL A 161 5.08 57.57 -52.01
CA VAL A 161 5.81 58.18 -50.88
C VAL A 161 5.32 57.62 -49.54
N CYS A 162 4.01 57.50 -49.34
CA CYS A 162 3.45 56.95 -48.09
C CYS A 162 2.92 55.52 -48.21
N ASN A 163 2.70 55.02 -49.43
CA ASN A 163 2.08 53.72 -49.73
C ASN A 163 0.74 53.46 -49.01
N GLU A 164 0.05 54.53 -48.59
CA GLU A 164 -1.14 54.44 -47.73
C GLU A 164 -2.35 55.17 -48.34
N ARG A 165 -2.12 56.37 -48.88
CA ARG A 165 -3.18 57.18 -49.51
C ARG A 165 -3.15 57.06 -51.02
N PHE A 166 -4.30 57.24 -51.66
CA PHE A 166 -4.40 57.28 -53.11
C PHE A 166 -3.68 58.49 -53.70
N LYS A 167 -3.18 58.34 -54.92
CA LYS A 167 -2.67 59.44 -55.74
C LYS A 167 -3.85 60.29 -56.19
N ASP A 168 -3.88 61.54 -55.77
CA ASP A 168 -4.96 62.50 -56.08
C ASP A 168 -4.42 63.83 -56.63
N HIS A 169 -3.10 64.03 -56.65
CA HIS A 169 -2.47 65.24 -57.16
C HIS A 169 -1.35 64.91 -58.15
N ILE A 170 -1.38 65.55 -59.32
CA ILE A 170 -0.39 65.40 -60.39
C ILE A 170 0.58 66.59 -60.44
N LEU A 171 1.88 66.30 -60.59
CA LEU A 171 2.88 67.31 -60.86
C LEU A 171 2.94 67.61 -62.35
N VAL A 172 2.38 68.76 -62.76
CA VAL A 172 2.22 69.15 -64.18
C VAL A 172 3.51 69.06 -65.00
N LYS A 173 4.68 69.36 -64.40
CA LYS A 173 5.97 69.35 -65.09
C LYS A 173 6.49 67.96 -65.47
N CYS A 174 6.17 66.93 -64.69
CA CYS A 174 6.76 65.60 -64.86
C CYS A 174 5.74 64.46 -64.84
N GLY A 175 4.45 64.76 -64.69
CA GLY A 175 3.35 63.79 -64.72
C GLY A 175 3.27 62.85 -63.51
N HIS A 176 4.23 62.87 -62.59
CA HIS A 176 4.18 62.00 -61.40
C HIS A 176 3.06 62.44 -60.44
N MET A 177 2.30 61.45 -59.96
CA MET A 177 1.19 61.66 -59.04
C MET A 177 1.49 61.16 -57.63
N PHE A 178 1.02 61.91 -56.64
CA PHE A 178 1.18 61.63 -55.21
C PHE A 178 -0.11 61.99 -54.46
N CYS A 179 -0.18 61.67 -53.17
CA CYS A 179 -1.25 62.18 -52.33
C CYS A 179 -0.98 63.64 -51.94
N GLN A 180 -2.05 64.41 -51.73
CA GLN A 180 -1.99 65.82 -51.33
C GLN A 180 -1.02 66.07 -50.17
N GLU A 181 -1.15 65.29 -49.10
CA GLU A 181 -0.35 65.43 -47.89
C GLU A 181 1.15 65.27 -48.15
N CYS A 182 1.53 64.36 -49.04
CA CYS A 182 2.94 64.15 -49.38
C CYS A 182 3.50 65.31 -50.21
N ILE A 183 2.70 65.90 -51.10
CA ILE A 183 3.11 67.09 -51.86
C ILE A 183 3.24 68.28 -50.93
N GLU A 184 2.24 68.53 -50.08
CA GLU A 184 2.26 69.65 -49.14
C GLU A 184 3.43 69.55 -48.16
N LYS A 185 3.70 68.37 -47.60
CA LYS A 185 4.86 68.14 -46.72
C LYS A 185 6.16 68.46 -47.45
N ASN A 186 6.31 68.00 -48.69
CA ASN A 186 7.51 68.24 -49.49
C ASN A 186 7.72 69.74 -49.80
N VAL A 187 6.65 70.46 -50.12
CA VAL A 187 6.66 71.92 -50.34
C VAL A 187 6.96 72.69 -49.05
N LYS A 188 6.33 72.34 -47.92
CA LYS A 188 6.57 72.94 -46.60
C LYS A 188 8.02 72.73 -46.14
N ALA A 189 8.60 71.57 -46.42
CA ALA A 189 10.00 71.25 -46.16
C ALA A 189 11.00 71.99 -47.10
N ARG A 190 10.53 72.93 -47.94
CA ARG A 190 11.30 73.65 -48.97
C ARG A 190 11.99 72.74 -50.01
N ASN A 191 11.63 71.46 -50.06
CA ASN A 191 12.16 70.51 -51.03
C ASN A 191 11.27 70.50 -52.28
N ARG A 192 11.38 71.56 -53.08
CA ARG A 192 10.63 71.74 -54.33
C ARG A 192 11.18 70.86 -55.45
N LYS A 193 11.29 69.55 -55.24
CA LYS A 193 11.65 68.57 -56.27
C LYS A 193 10.65 67.42 -56.27
N CYS A 194 10.35 66.86 -57.44
CA CYS A 194 9.50 65.66 -57.54
C CYS A 194 10.13 64.52 -56.72
N PRO A 195 9.40 63.89 -55.78
CA PRO A 195 9.90 62.75 -55.01
C PRO A 195 10.31 61.53 -55.85
N HIS A 196 9.83 61.42 -57.09
CA HIS A 196 10.08 60.27 -57.96
C HIS A 196 11.22 60.48 -58.97
N CYS A 197 11.31 61.65 -59.64
CA CYS A 197 12.28 61.86 -60.72
C CYS A 197 13.18 63.09 -60.57
N SER A 198 13.04 63.88 -59.49
CA SER A 198 13.89 65.03 -59.12
C SER A 198 13.86 66.38 -59.91
N PRO A 199 13.02 66.67 -60.92
CA PRO A 199 12.85 68.03 -61.46
C PRO A 199 12.10 68.95 -60.48
N SER A 200 12.30 70.26 -60.61
CA SER A 200 11.80 71.26 -59.66
C SER A 200 10.28 71.45 -59.70
N LEU A 201 9.64 71.41 -58.52
CA LEU A 201 8.24 71.76 -58.31
C LEU A 201 8.09 73.28 -58.38
N SER A 202 7.52 73.81 -59.46
CA SER A 202 7.05 75.20 -59.44
C SER A 202 5.64 75.27 -58.86
N PRO A 203 5.30 76.32 -58.11
CA PRO A 203 3.90 76.63 -57.84
C PRO A 203 3.23 77.01 -59.16
N SER A 204 2.15 76.31 -59.52
CA SER A 204 1.25 76.77 -60.57
C SER A 204 0.40 77.92 -59.99
N ALA A 205 0.18 78.95 -60.81
CA ALA A 205 -0.83 79.97 -60.59
C ALA A 205 -2.24 79.37 -60.65
#